data_AF-A0A379GH12-F1
#
_entry.id   AF-A0A379GH12-F1
#
_cell.length_a   1.000
_cell.length_b   1.000
_cell.length_c   1.000
_cell.angle_alpha   90.00
_cell.angle_beta   90.00
_cell.angle_gamma   90.00
#
_symmetry.space_group_name_H-M   'P 1'
#
loop_
_entity.id
_entity.type
_entity.pdbx_description
1 polymer ?
#
loop_
_entity_poly.entity_id
_entity_poly.type
_entity_poly.pdbx_seq_one_letter_code
_entity_poly.pdbx_strand_id
1 'polypeptide(L)'
;MVMFGALAEMPLVWKMADLSMGLMAVTNLIAIILLSGVALKLIKDYNQQRQAGVLPTFNIRQYPELQNDIEQGIWDKEPLPNEPLVRCEKVRQ
;
A
#
# COMPACT_ATOMS: atom_id res chain seq x y z
N MET A 1 10.09 -34.56 18.11
CA MET A 1 9.84 -34.34 16.66
C MET A 1 11.15 -34.17 15.89
N VAL A 2 12.08 -35.13 16.01
CA VAL A 2 13.35 -35.13 15.25
C VAL A 2 13.40 -36.35 14.33
N MET A 3 12.85 -37.49 14.79
CA MET A 3 12.64 -38.70 13.98
C MET A 3 11.83 -38.44 12.71
N PHE A 4 10.72 -37.70 12.78
CA PHE A 4 9.85 -37.49 11.62
C PHE A 4 10.51 -36.61 10.54
N GLY A 5 11.31 -35.61 10.93
CA GLY A 5 12.06 -34.78 9.99
C GLY A 5 13.30 -35.46 9.40
N ALA A 6 13.93 -36.35 10.16
CA ALA A 6 15.09 -37.13 9.70
C ALA A 6 14.69 -38.32 8.79
N LEU A 7 13.46 -38.82 8.91
CA LEU A 7 12.89 -39.88 8.06
C LEU A 7 12.09 -39.33 6.87
N ALA A 8 11.68 -38.06 6.89
CA ALA A 8 11.00 -37.43 5.78
C ALA A 8 11.98 -37.19 4.62
N GLU A 9 11.58 -37.58 3.43
CA GLU A 9 12.38 -37.34 2.23
C GLU A 9 12.50 -35.83 1.96
N MET A 10 13.73 -35.34 1.71
CA MET A 10 13.99 -33.92 1.41
C MET A 10 12.96 -33.30 0.45
N PRO A 11 12.64 -33.92 -0.71
CA PRO A 11 11.72 -33.34 -1.68
C PRO A 11 10.29 -33.13 -1.16
N LEU A 12 9.84 -33.93 -0.18
CA LEU A 12 8.51 -33.80 0.41
C LEU A 12 8.41 -32.54 1.28
N VAL A 13 9.43 -32.29 2.11
CA VAL A 13 9.46 -31.14 3.02
C VAL A 13 9.50 -29.82 2.23
N TRP A 14 10.30 -29.75 1.16
CA TRP A 14 10.35 -28.58 0.29
C TRP A 14 9.01 -28.30 -0.40
N LYS A 15 8.35 -29.33 -0.93
CA LYS A 15 7.02 -29.18 -1.54
C LYS A 15 5.96 -28.69 -0.56
N MET A 16 6.02 -29.12 0.70
CA MET A 16 5.10 -28.65 1.75
C MET A 16 5.40 -27.20 2.16
N ALA A 17 6.68 -26.82 2.17
CA ALA A 17 7.09 -25.43 2.42
C ALA A 17 6.64 -24.50 1.29
N ASP A 18 6.83 -24.91 0.03
CA ASP A 18 6.40 -24.15 -1.15
C ASP A 18 4.87 -23.97 -1.17
N LEU A 19 4.11 -25.01 -0.80
CA LEU A 19 2.65 -24.92 -0.67
C LEU A 19 2.25 -23.88 0.39
N SER A 20 2.93 -23.89 1.54
CA SER A 20 2.65 -22.98 2.65
C SER A 20 3.02 -21.53 2.29
N MET A 21 4.14 -21.33 1.60
CA MET A 21 4.55 -20.02 1.06
C MET A 21 3.54 -19.52 0.02
N GLY A 22 3.09 -20.41 -0.88
CA GLY A 22 2.06 -20.12 -1.86
C GLY A 22 0.75 -19.70 -1.20
N LEU A 23 0.29 -20.41 -0.18
CA LEU A 23 -0.96 -20.09 0.52
C LEU A 23 -0.92 -18.67 1.13
N MET A 24 0.17 -18.32 1.81
CA MET A 24 0.37 -16.98 2.38
C MET A 24 0.37 -15.89 1.30
N ALA A 25 1.10 -16.14 0.21
CA ALA A 25 1.18 -15.21 -0.91
C ALA A 25 -0.19 -15.01 -1.59
N VAL A 26 -0.96 -16.09 -1.80
CA VAL A 26 -2.30 -16.04 -2.40
C VAL A 26 -3.25 -15.23 -1.53
N THR A 27 -3.26 -15.42 -0.21
CA THR A 27 -4.10 -14.62 0.69
C THR A 27 -3.77 -13.13 0.60
N ASN A 28 -2.49 -12.76 0.60
CA ASN A 28 -2.09 -11.36 0.46
C ASN A 28 -2.42 -10.79 -0.93
N LEU A 29 -2.25 -11.59 -1.99
CA LEU A 29 -2.57 -11.18 -3.36
C LEU A 29 -4.05 -10.87 -3.52
N ILE A 30 -4.94 -11.67 -2.92
CA ILE A 30 -6.38 -11.41 -2.91
C ILE A 30 -6.69 -10.06 -2.24
N ALA A 31 -6.04 -9.76 -1.10
CA ALA A 31 -6.21 -8.48 -0.43
C ALA A 31 -5.76 -7.29 -1.31
N ILE A 32 -4.63 -7.42 -2.01
CA ILE A 32 -4.15 -6.38 -2.94
C ILE A 32 -5.14 -6.17 -4.08
N ILE A 33 -5.70 -7.26 -4.65
CA ILE A 33 -6.69 -7.15 -5.73
C ILE A 33 -7.93 -6.41 -5.24
N LEU A 34 -8.41 -6.71 -4.03
CA LEU A 34 -9.59 -6.04 -3.45
C LEU A 34 -9.32 -4.54 -3.18
N LEU A 35 -8.10 -4.19 -2.76
CA LEU A 35 -7.69 -2.79 -2.54
C LEU A 35 -7.28 -2.05 -3.83
N SER A 36 -7.04 -2.76 -4.93
CA SER A 36 -6.44 -2.19 -6.15
C SER A 36 -7.23 -1.00 -6.72
N GLY A 37 -8.56 -1.02 -6.62
CA GLY A 37 -9.40 0.08 -7.09
C GLY A 37 -9.12 1.41 -6.37
N VAL A 38 -8.93 1.36 -5.05
CA VAL A 38 -8.59 2.54 -4.23
C VAL A 38 -7.13 2.94 -4.47
N ALA A 39 -6.23 1.96 -4.49
CA ALA A 39 -4.80 2.19 -4.72
C ALA A 39 -4.53 2.89 -6.07
N LEU A 40 -5.18 2.46 -7.16
CA LEU A 40 -5.02 3.07 -8.48
C LEU A 40 -5.54 4.51 -8.54
N LYS A 41 -6.65 4.82 -7.85
CA LYS A 41 -7.19 6.19 -7.74
C LYS A 41 -6.18 7.11 -7.04
N LEU A 42 -5.66 6.68 -5.90
CA LEU A 42 -4.65 7.41 -5.12
C LEU A 42 -3.36 7.63 -5.91
N ILE A 43 -2.87 6.60 -6.61
CA ILE A 43 -1.67 6.70 -7.46
C ILE A 43 -1.89 7.71 -8.59
N LYS A 44 -3.07 7.71 -9.21
CA LYS A 44 -3.39 8.66 -10.28
C LYS A 44 -3.41 10.10 -9.78
N ASP A 45 -4.04 10.34 -8.63
CA ASP A 45 -4.07 11.66 -7.98
C ASP A 45 -2.66 12.13 -7.61
N TYR A 46 -1.88 11.28 -6.94
CA TYR A 46 -0.47 11.53 -6.64
C TYR A 46 0.33 11.90 -7.91
N ASN A 47 0.16 11.13 -8.99
CA ASN A 47 0.86 11.40 -10.25
C ASN A 47 0.41 12.69 -10.91
N GLN A 48 -0.86 13.09 -10.80
CA GLN A 48 -1.36 14.36 -11.30
C GLN A 48 -0.76 15.53 -10.51
N GLN A 49 -0.76 15.45 -9.18
CA GLN A 49 -0.19 16.48 -8.32
C GLN A 49 1.33 16.61 -8.54
N ARG A 50 2.03 15.48 -8.67
CA ARG A 50 3.46 15.46 -9.01
C ARG A 50 3.76 16.08 -10.37
N GLN A 51 2.93 15.83 -11.39
CA GLN A 51 3.08 16.43 -12.73
C GLN A 51 2.79 17.94 -12.70
N ALA A 52 1.84 18.39 -11.88
CA ALA A 52 1.55 19.80 -11.67
C ALA A 52 2.67 20.54 -10.91
N GLY A 53 3.70 19.83 -10.44
CA GLY A 53 4.84 20.41 -9.71
C GLY A 53 4.47 20.93 -8.32
N VAL A 54 3.33 20.48 -7.78
CA VAL A 54 2.88 20.79 -6.42
C VAL A 54 3.24 19.65 -5.47
N LEU A 55 3.31 19.95 -4.17
CA LEU A 55 3.50 18.94 -3.15
C LEU A 55 2.29 17.99 -3.14
N PRO A 56 2.47 16.69 -3.40
CA PRO A 56 1.37 15.75 -3.41
C PRO A 56 0.80 15.59 -1.99
N THR A 57 -0.43 16.03 -1.79
CA THR A 57 -1.14 16.02 -0.52
C THR A 57 -2.49 15.32 -0.70
N PHE A 58 -2.74 14.30 0.11
CA PHE A 58 -4.00 13.57 0.07
C PHE A 58 -5.08 14.34 0.84
N ASN A 59 -6.20 14.64 0.19
CA ASN A 59 -7.35 15.32 0.79
C ASN A 59 -8.56 14.39 0.83
N ILE A 60 -8.94 13.92 2.02
CA ILE A 60 -10.04 12.95 2.20
C ILE A 60 -11.41 13.50 1.75
N ARG A 61 -11.60 14.82 1.80
CA ARG A 61 -12.82 15.51 1.35
C ARG A 61 -13.10 15.35 -0.14
N GLN A 62 -12.07 15.07 -0.95
CA GLN A 62 -12.20 14.85 -2.39
C GLN A 62 -12.70 13.44 -2.74
N TYR A 63 -12.72 12.53 -1.76
CA TYR A 63 -13.12 11.13 -1.91
C TYR A 63 -14.22 10.75 -0.90
N PRO A 64 -15.47 11.18 -1.12
CA PRO A 64 -16.59 10.86 -0.22
C PRO A 64 -16.83 9.36 -0.06
N GLU A 65 -16.43 8.55 -1.05
CA GLU A 65 -16.52 7.09 -0.97
C GLU A 65 -15.53 6.48 0.05
N LEU A 66 -14.40 7.14 0.32
CA LEU A 66 -13.37 6.66 1.26
C LEU A 66 -13.64 7.10 2.70
N GLN A 67 -14.52 8.09 2.92
CA GLN A 67 -14.78 8.65 4.25
C GLN A 67 -15.46 7.66 5.20
N ASN A 68 -16.22 6.70 4.67
CA ASN A 68 -16.89 5.68 5.49
C ASN A 68 -15.95 4.54 5.92
N ASP A 69 -14.91 4.27 5.12
CA ASP A 69 -13.98 3.15 5.34
C ASP A 69 -12.72 3.56 6.12
N ILE A 70 -12.50 4.85 6.32
CA ILE A 70 -11.31 5.41 6.98
C ILE A 70 -11.70 6.04 8.33
N GLU A 71 -10.83 5.85 9.33
CA GLU A 71 -10.99 6.44 10.65
C GLU A 71 -10.87 7.97 10.58
N GLN A 72 -11.90 8.66 11.10
CA GLN A 72 -12.02 10.11 11.08
C GLN A 72 -10.90 10.74 11.93
N GLY A 73 -10.28 11.83 11.46
CA GLY A 73 -9.22 12.54 12.19
C GLY A 73 -7.78 12.17 11.82
N ILE A 74 -7.51 11.04 11.14
CA ILE A 74 -6.13 10.65 10.78
C ILE A 74 -5.56 11.52 9.64
N TRP A 75 -6.40 11.85 8.66
CA TRP A 75 -6.02 12.58 7.46
C TRP A 75 -6.64 13.98 7.38
N ASP A 76 -7.26 14.45 8.47
CA ASP A 76 -7.83 15.80 8.59
C ASP A 76 -6.74 16.85 8.89
N LYS A 77 -5.65 16.83 8.12
CA LYS A 77 -4.65 17.89 8.19
C LYS A 77 -5.14 19.05 7.33
N GLU A 78 -5.48 20.16 7.98
CA GLU A 78 -5.65 21.44 7.30
C GLU A 78 -4.36 21.78 6.55
N PRO A 79 -4.42 22.27 5.30
CA PRO A 79 -3.23 22.76 4.63
C PRO A 79 -2.68 23.90 5.50
N LEU A 80 -1.42 23.79 5.92
CA LEU A 80 -0.79 24.79 6.78
C LEU A 80 -0.96 26.18 6.13
N PRO A 81 -1.56 27.17 6.82
CA PRO A 81 -2.01 28.44 6.20
C PRO A 81 -0.93 29.24 5.47
N ASN A 82 0.34 28.98 5.78
CA ASN A 82 1.48 29.81 5.40
C ASN A 82 2.68 29.01 4.86
N GLU A 83 2.53 27.73 4.55
CA GLU A 83 3.61 27.03 3.86
C GLU A 83 3.60 27.44 2.38
N PRO A 84 4.65 28.10 1.86
CA PRO A 84 4.75 28.31 0.42
C PRO A 84 4.70 26.92 -0.22
N LEU A 85 3.85 26.73 -1.24
CA LEU A 85 3.83 25.51 -2.05
C LEU A 85 5.29 25.20 -2.38
N VAL A 86 5.89 24.22 -1.68
CA VAL A 86 7.32 23.95 -1.80
C VAL A 86 7.47 23.37 -3.20
N ARG A 87 7.76 24.25 -4.15
CA ARG A 87 8.03 23.90 -5.52
C ARG A 87 9.16 22.89 -5.45
N CYS A 88 8.95 21.71 -6.03
CA CYS A 88 9.84 20.55 -6.01
C CYS A 88 11.25 20.79 -6.61
N GLU A 89 11.66 22.05 -6.78
CA GLU A 89 12.97 22.47 -7.25
C GLU A 89 14.08 22.15 -6.25
N LYS A 90 13.75 22.02 -4.94
CA LYS A 90 14.76 21.87 -3.88
C LYS A 90 15.12 20.42 -3.50
N VAL A 91 14.50 19.41 -4.10
CA VAL A 91 14.77 17.98 -3.78
C VAL A 91 15.74 17.33 -4.79
N ARG A 92 16.24 18.09 -5.77
CA ARG A 92 17.22 17.65 -6.79
C ARG A 92 18.60 18.29 -6.61
N GLN A 93 18.94 18.79 -5.41
CA GLN A 93 20.30 19.18 -5.06
C GLN A 93 20.83 18.32 -3.94
#